data_AF-A0A9R0XJM0-F1
#
_entry.id   AF-A0A9R0XJM0-F1
#
_cell.length_a   1.000
_cell.length_b   1.000
_cell.length_c   1.000
_cell.angle_alpha   90.00
_cell.angle_beta   90.00
_cell.angle_gamma   90.00
#
_symmetry.space_group_name_H-M   'P 1'
#
loop_
_entity.id
_entity.type
_entity.pdbx_description
1 polymer ?
#
loop_
_entity_poly.entity_id
_entity_poly.type
_entity_poly.pdbx_seq_one_letter_code
_entity_poly.pdbx_strand_id
1 'polypeptide(L)'
;MVSFFFCNLQTLESCGWDVVGGDGGISMLAKPTAYISRSFKIDGFEGKLDGCNIREAVLRSTGLCISSSKWTGIPDYCRFSFALETSEFERAMDCIIRFRELVLGEEQGSI
;
A
#
# COMPACT_ATOMS: atom_id res chain seq x y z
N MET A 1 4.49 7.14 20.37
CA MET A 1 4.84 6.11 19.37
C MET A 1 3.72 5.09 19.14
N VAL A 2 3.01 4.62 20.18
CA VAL A 2 1.88 3.66 20.05
C VAL A 2 0.68 4.21 19.24
N SER A 3 0.35 5.50 19.39
CA SER A 3 -0.77 6.12 18.66
C SER A 3 -0.59 6.16 17.14
N PHE A 4 0.66 6.27 16.66
CA PHE A 4 0.93 6.27 15.21
C PHE A 4 0.75 4.88 14.63
N PHE A 5 1.21 3.83 15.33
CA PHE A 5 1.10 2.45 14.86
C PHE A 5 -0.35 2.04 14.56
N PHE A 6 -1.30 2.44 15.41
CA PHE A 6 -2.72 2.11 15.23
C PHE A 6 -3.37 2.89 14.07
N CYS A 7 -3.00 4.16 13.88
CA CYS A 7 -3.44 4.96 12.73
C CYS A 7 -2.99 4.32 11.40
N ASN A 8 -1.77 3.79 11.36
CA ASN A 8 -1.21 3.14 10.17
C ASN A 8 -2.01 1.90 9.76
N LEU A 9 -2.39 1.06 10.73
CA LEU A 9 -3.18 -0.15 10.50
C LEU A 9 -4.52 0.20 9.84
N GLN A 10 -5.27 1.11 10.46
CA GLN A 10 -6.61 1.48 9.99
C GLN A 10 -6.59 2.10 8.59
N THR A 11 -5.60 2.93 8.28
CA THR A 11 -5.53 3.53 6.94
C THR A 11 -5.14 2.50 5.88
N LEU A 12 -4.19 1.61 6.15
CA LEU A 12 -3.85 0.53 5.21
C LEU A 12 -5.04 -0.41 4.98
N GLU A 13 -5.73 -0.83 6.05
CA GLU A 13 -6.93 -1.67 5.96
C GLU A 13 -8.06 -1.00 5.18
N SER A 14 -8.35 0.28 5.45
CA SER A 14 -9.37 1.03 4.69
C SER A 14 -8.98 1.28 3.22
N CYS A 15 -7.68 1.23 2.93
CA CYS A 15 -7.14 1.23 1.57
C CYS A 15 -7.05 -0.16 0.93
N GLY A 16 -7.65 -1.20 1.53
CA GLY A 16 -7.74 -2.52 0.91
C GLY A 16 -6.49 -3.39 1.05
N TRP A 17 -5.62 -3.05 2.01
CA TRP A 17 -4.50 -3.90 2.40
C TRP A 17 -4.90 -4.80 3.57
N ASP A 18 -4.56 -6.08 3.49
CA ASP A 18 -4.68 -7.02 4.60
C ASP A 18 -3.40 -6.95 5.44
N VAL A 19 -3.49 -6.26 6.57
CA VAL A 19 -2.32 -5.94 7.42
C VAL A 19 -2.13 -7.02 8.48
N VAL A 20 -0.92 -7.56 8.56
CA VAL A 20 -0.52 -8.41 9.68
C VAL A 20 -0.09 -7.50 10.80
N GLY A 21 -0.88 -7.47 11.88
CA GLY A 21 -0.56 -6.77 13.11
C GLY A 21 0.85 -7.15 13.59
N GLY A 22 1.63 -6.15 13.99
CA GLY A 22 2.93 -6.36 14.62
C GLY A 22 2.85 -6.12 16.12
N ASP A 23 3.40 -7.02 16.91
CA ASP A 23 3.50 -6.86 18.38
C ASP A 23 4.63 -5.89 18.80
N GLY A 24 5.22 -5.17 17.83
CA GLY A 24 6.28 -4.19 18.03
C GLY A 24 7.04 -3.83 16.74
N GLY A 25 7.93 -2.84 16.83
CA GLY A 25 8.79 -2.40 15.74
C GLY A 25 8.26 -1.20 14.92
N ILE A 26 9.06 -0.78 13.96
CA ILE A 26 8.80 0.39 13.08
C ILE A 26 8.27 0.00 11.69
N SER A 27 7.91 -1.27 11.51
CA SER A 27 7.46 -1.76 10.21
C SER A 27 6.32 -2.75 10.32
N MET A 28 5.45 -2.75 9.31
CA MET A 28 4.33 -3.66 9.20
C MET A 28 4.34 -4.38 7.86
N LEU A 29 3.75 -5.57 7.85
CA LEU A 29 3.54 -6.37 6.65
C LEU A 29 2.09 -6.22 6.23
N ALA A 30 1.85 -5.98 4.95
CA ALA A 30 0.50 -5.94 4.42
C ALA A 30 0.43 -6.53 3.01
N LYS A 31 -0.64 -7.27 2.76
CA LYS A 31 -0.94 -7.88 1.45
C LYS A 31 -1.92 -6.98 0.70
N PRO A 32 -1.70 -6.68 -0.59
CA PRO A 32 -2.56 -5.77 -1.38
C PRO A 32 -3.84 -6.48 -1.86
N THR A 33 -4.58 -7.12 -0.96
CA THR A 33 -5.67 -8.05 -1.29
C THR A 33 -6.72 -7.43 -2.22
N ALA A 34 -7.14 -6.18 -1.99
CA ALA A 34 -8.13 -5.51 -2.84
C ALA A 34 -7.63 -5.16 -4.26
N TYR A 35 -6.30 -5.11 -4.44
CA TYR A 35 -5.66 -4.73 -5.70
C TYR A 35 -5.34 -5.93 -6.58
N ILE A 36 -5.21 -7.14 -6.01
CA ILE A 36 -4.87 -8.33 -6.78
C ILE A 36 -5.88 -8.53 -7.93
N SER A 37 -5.36 -8.78 -9.13
CA SER A 37 -6.12 -8.94 -10.37
C SER A 37 -6.85 -7.69 -10.89
N ARG A 38 -6.75 -6.53 -10.22
CA ARG A 38 -7.24 -5.26 -10.75
C ARG A 38 -6.37 -4.80 -11.91
N SER A 39 -7.01 -4.32 -12.98
CA SER A 39 -6.31 -3.73 -14.12
C SER A 39 -5.73 -2.38 -13.72
N PHE A 40 -4.49 -2.12 -14.13
CA PHE A 40 -3.81 -0.86 -13.85
C PHE A 40 -2.97 -0.43 -15.04
N LYS A 41 -2.98 0.86 -15.34
CA LYS A 41 -2.24 1.46 -16.45
C LYS A 41 -1.72 2.84 -16.08
N ILE A 42 -0.41 3.02 -16.14
CA ILE A 42 0.26 4.31 -15.97
C ILE A 42 1.62 4.30 -16.66
N ASP A 43 2.00 5.36 -17.38
CA ASP A 43 3.36 5.62 -17.87
C ASP A 43 4.17 4.38 -18.32
N GLY A 44 3.65 3.67 -19.34
CA GLY A 44 4.30 2.49 -19.92
C GLY A 44 4.27 1.23 -19.04
N PHE A 45 3.58 1.27 -17.90
CA PHE A 45 3.24 0.13 -17.06
C PHE A 45 1.77 -0.20 -17.25
N GLU A 46 1.47 -1.40 -17.75
CA GLU A 46 0.10 -1.88 -17.99
C GLU A 46 0.01 -3.35 -17.62
N GLY A 47 -1.04 -3.74 -16.91
CA GLY A 47 -1.28 -5.13 -16.57
C GLY A 47 -2.26 -5.30 -15.41
N LYS A 48 -2.41 -6.55 -14.98
CA LYS A 48 -3.13 -6.87 -13.74
C LYS A 48 -2.17 -6.80 -12.56
N LEU A 49 -2.60 -6.17 -11.48
CA LEU A 49 -1.80 -6.05 -10.28
C LEU A 49 -1.65 -7.40 -9.57
N ASP A 50 -0.44 -7.66 -9.09
CA ASP A 50 -0.09 -8.83 -8.30
C ASP A 50 0.97 -8.49 -7.25
N GLY A 51 1.33 -9.45 -6.39
CA GLY A 51 2.34 -9.25 -5.34
C GLY A 51 3.77 -8.98 -5.86
N CYS A 52 4.04 -9.18 -7.15
CA CYS A 52 5.34 -8.91 -7.76
C CYS A 52 5.44 -7.49 -8.31
N ASN A 53 4.33 -6.94 -8.83
CA ASN A 53 4.31 -5.69 -9.58
C ASN A 53 3.67 -4.51 -8.81
N ILE A 54 2.94 -4.77 -7.72
CA ILE A 54 2.27 -3.75 -6.90
C ILE A 54 3.22 -2.66 -6.40
N ARG A 55 4.45 -3.02 -6.02
CA ARG A 55 5.47 -2.07 -5.57
C ARG A 55 5.80 -1.04 -6.64
N GLU A 56 5.98 -1.52 -7.87
CA GLU A 56 6.32 -0.66 -9.00
C GLU A 56 5.13 0.22 -9.39
N ALA A 57 3.92 -0.33 -9.34
CA ALA A 57 2.68 0.41 -9.56
C ALA A 57 2.53 1.58 -8.57
N VAL A 58 2.74 1.34 -7.27
CA VAL A 58 2.69 2.37 -6.22
C VAL A 58 3.76 3.44 -6.44
N LEU A 59 5.00 3.02 -6.74
CA LEU A 59 6.11 3.95 -6.97
C LEU A 59 5.85 4.85 -8.18
N ARG A 60 5.41 4.29 -9.31
CA ARG A 60 5.16 5.06 -10.54
C ARG A 60 4.00 6.03 -10.43
N SER A 61 2.96 5.67 -9.68
CA SER A 61 1.75 6.49 -9.55
C SER A 61 1.80 7.56 -8.49
N THR A 62 2.58 7.33 -7.43
CA THR A 62 2.55 8.19 -6.24
C THR A 62 3.92 8.68 -5.81
N GLY A 63 4.99 8.06 -6.31
CA GLY A 63 6.36 8.32 -5.85
C GLY A 63 6.71 7.58 -4.56
N LEU A 64 5.79 6.84 -3.94
CA LEU A 64 6.04 6.11 -2.71
C LEU A 64 6.78 4.80 -2.97
N CYS A 65 7.95 4.62 -2.35
CA CYS A 65 8.72 3.38 -2.41
C CYS A 65 8.39 2.47 -1.22
N ILE A 66 7.85 1.28 -1.51
CA ILE A 66 7.60 0.23 -0.51
C ILE A 66 8.52 -0.97 -0.76
N SER A 67 8.72 -1.81 0.26
CA SER A 67 9.50 -3.05 0.13
C SER A 67 8.62 -4.18 -0.38
N SER A 68 9.02 -4.84 -1.47
CA SER A 68 8.29 -5.99 -2.04
C SER A 68 8.46 -7.28 -1.24
N SER A 69 7.64 -8.26 -1.55
CA SER A 69 7.71 -9.66 -1.05
C SER A 69 9.10 -10.30 -1.14
N LYS A 70 9.91 -9.96 -2.16
CA LYS A 70 11.31 -10.43 -2.27
C LYS A 70 12.18 -10.06 -1.06
N TRP A 71 11.90 -8.93 -0.42
CA TRP A 71 12.63 -8.47 0.75
C TRP A 71 12.13 -9.11 2.05
N THR A 72 10.83 -9.41 2.11
CA THR A 72 10.20 -9.98 3.31
C THR A 72 10.34 -11.49 3.37
N GLY A 73 10.54 -12.15 2.23
CA GLY A 73 10.53 -13.61 2.10
C GLY A 73 9.12 -14.21 2.15
N ILE A 74 8.08 -13.37 2.27
CA ILE A 74 6.69 -13.80 2.37
C ILE A 74 5.97 -13.46 1.06
N PRO A 75 5.46 -14.46 0.32
CA PRO A 75 4.78 -14.24 -0.96
C PRO A 75 3.64 -13.22 -0.84
N ASP A 76 3.58 -12.29 -1.78
CA ASP A 76 2.56 -11.22 -1.88
C ASP A 76 2.50 -10.20 -0.73
N TYR A 77 3.34 -10.30 0.30
CA TYR A 77 3.38 -9.31 1.38
C TYR A 77 4.40 -8.21 1.09
N CYS A 78 3.94 -6.97 1.14
CA CYS A 78 4.79 -5.79 1.15
C CYS A 78 5.14 -5.40 2.59
N ARG A 79 6.33 -4.83 2.78
CA ARG A 79 6.72 -4.21 4.05
C ARG A 79 6.67 -2.70 3.96
N PHE A 80 5.96 -2.10 4.90
CA PHE A 80 5.88 -0.67 5.12
C PHE A 80 6.76 -0.31 6.31
N SER A 81 7.62 0.70 6.15
CA SER A 81 8.46 1.23 7.22
C SER A 81 7.98 2.62 7.58
N PHE A 82 7.68 2.84 8.85
CA PHE A 82 7.09 4.07 9.37
C PHE A 82 8.03 4.82 10.33
N ALA A 83 9.33 4.53 10.29
CA ALA A 83 10.35 5.34 10.96
C ALA A 83 10.65 6.60 10.14
N LEU A 84 9.66 7.48 10.06
CA LEU A 84 9.70 8.73 9.32
C LEU A 84 9.34 9.88 10.26
N GLU A 85 9.72 11.10 9.88
CA GLU A 85 9.18 12.29 10.52
C GLU A 85 7.67 12.42 10.22
N THR A 86 6.92 13.11 11.08
CA THR A 86 5.44 13.21 10.97
C THR A 86 4.98 13.69 9.60
N SER A 87 5.66 14.68 9.02
CA SER A 87 5.31 15.25 7.71
C SER A 87 5.57 14.27 6.55
N GLU A 88 6.65 13.51 6.62
CA GLU A 88 6.96 12.45 5.65
C GLU A 88 5.99 11.28 5.78
N PHE A 89 5.60 10.97 7.01
CA PHE A 89 4.58 9.97 7.31
C PHE A 89 3.23 10.35 6.70
N GLU A 90 2.72 11.56 6.95
CA GLU A 90 1.46 12.04 6.37
C GLU A 90 1.48 11.97 4.84
N ARG A 91 2.58 12.42 4.22
CA ARG A 91 2.76 12.32 2.77
C ARG A 91 2.75 10.88 2.26
N ALA A 92 3.32 9.95 3.00
CA ALA A 92 3.29 8.54 2.64
C ALA A 92 1.86 7.97 2.71
N MET A 93 1.08 8.37 3.71
CA MET A 93 -0.33 7.96 3.83
C MET A 93 -1.19 8.55 2.70
N ASP A 94 -0.98 9.82 2.34
CA ASP A 94 -1.64 10.45 1.20
C ASP A 94 -1.34 9.72 -0.12
N CYS A 95 -0.10 9.25 -0.30
CA CYS A 95 0.26 8.43 -1.45
C CYS A 95 -0.53 7.12 -1.47
N ILE A 96 -0.70 6.44 -0.33
CA ILE A 96 -1.49 5.21 -0.26
C ILE A 96 -2.97 5.45 -0.58
N ILE A 97 -3.56 6.53 -0.05
CA ILE A 97 -4.95 6.91 -0.34
C ILE A 97 -5.11 7.22 -1.83
N ARG A 98 -4.20 8.01 -2.41
CA ARG A 98 -4.22 8.31 -3.84
C ARG A 98 -4.09 7.06 -4.70
N PHE A 99 -3.23 6.12 -4.33
CA PHE A 99 -3.10 4.85 -5.06
C PHE A 99 -4.41 4.05 -5.01
N ARG A 100 -5.06 3.99 -3.84
CA ARG A 100 -6.39 3.38 -3.69
C ARG A 100 -7.40 4.01 -4.65
N GLU A 101 -7.48 5.34 -4.69
CA GLU A 101 -8.40 6.06 -5.57
C GLU A 101 -8.13 5.78 -7.05
N LEU A 102 -6.86 5.74 -7.46
CA LEU A 102 -6.48 5.46 -8.84
C LEU A 102 -6.84 4.05 -9.31
N VAL A 103 -6.83 3.06 -8.41
CA VAL A 103 -7.07 1.65 -8.77
C VAL A 103 -8.50 1.19 -8.47
N LEU A 104 -9.09 1.69 -7.38
CA LEU A 104 -10.37 1.22 -6.83
C LEU A 104 -11.47 2.30 -6.85
N GLY A 105 -11.15 3.56 -7.18
CA GLY A 105 -12.07 4.70 -7.11
C GLY A 105 -13.19 4.71 -8.14
N GLU A 106 -13.22 3.79 -9.10
CA GLU A 106 -14.28 3.71 -10.12
C GLU A 106 -15.47 2.80 -9.75
N GLU A 107 -15.48 2.16 -8.56
CA GLU A 107 -16.63 1.34 -8.07
C GLU A 107 -17.56 2.10 -7.10
N GLN A 108 -17.83 3.39 -7.34
CA GLN A 108 -18.95 4.12 -6.72
C GLN A 108 -19.70 4.95 -7.77
N GLY A 109 -20.63 4.30 -8.47
CA GLY A 109 -21.54 4.96 -9.39
C GLY A 109 -22.58 4.00 -9.96
N SER A 110 -23.54 3.56 -9.13
CA SER A 110 -24.87 3.08 -9.54
C SER A 110 -25.73 2.77 -8.30
N ILE A 111 -26.48 3.77 -7.82
CA ILE A 111 -27.91 3.66 -7.48
C ILE A 111 -28.55 5.00 -7.84
#